data_AF-A0A0K2RHP5-F1
#
_entry.id   AF-A0A0K2RHP5-F1
#
_cell.length_a   1.000
_cell.length_b   1.000
_cell.length_c   1.000
_cell.angle_alpha   90.00
_cell.angle_beta   90.00
_cell.angle_gamma   90.00
#
_symmetry.space_group_name_H-M   'P 1'
#
loop_
_entity.id
_entity.type
_entity.pdbx_description
1 polymer ?
#
loop_
_entity_poly.entity_id
_entity_poly.type
_entity_poly.pdbx_seq_one_letter_code
_entity_poly.pdbx_strand_id
1 'polypeptide(L)'
;MPGDPLRHPPANSPAVGPELIQEAVTAISHATGLTFVNDGDTTEAPSAGHRSYQKDRYGDRWAPVLIAWETHAEQPKFTNPAQGETVMGLGGSEAVSFGNTGFTYVSGQVELNGPALQRMSAELGTEQVRAVIEHELGHVVGLDHVNDPSQIMNPSETPGVVSFGAGDLTGLSLVGQGKCQPTL
;
A
#
# COMPACT_ATOMS: atom_id res chain seq x y z
N MET A 1 -1.88 -37.42 -4.38
CA MET A 1 -2.11 -36.35 -3.39
C MET A 1 -2.21 -35.04 -4.14
N PRO A 2 -3.40 -34.47 -4.38
CA PRO A 2 -3.47 -33.11 -4.90
C PRO A 2 -3.05 -32.19 -3.74
N GLY A 3 -2.00 -31.40 -3.96
CA GLY A 3 -1.56 -30.38 -3.02
C GLY A 3 -2.70 -29.39 -2.78
N ASP A 4 -2.99 -29.15 -1.51
CA ASP A 4 -3.99 -28.19 -1.09
C ASP A 4 -3.55 -26.81 -1.62
N PRO A 5 -4.34 -26.13 -2.47
CA PRO A 5 -4.02 -24.76 -2.85
C PRO A 5 -4.05 -23.95 -1.56
N LEU A 6 -2.93 -23.31 -1.21
CA LEU A 6 -2.82 -22.37 -0.11
C LEU A 6 -3.84 -21.24 -0.33
N ARG A 7 -5.07 -21.45 0.12
CA ARG A 7 -6.02 -20.39 0.39
C ARG A 7 -5.34 -19.58 1.48
N HIS A 8 -4.91 -18.36 1.17
CA HIS A 8 -4.50 -17.41 2.18
C HIS A 8 -5.79 -16.74 2.69
N PRO A 9 -6.42 -17.20 3.79
CA PRO A 9 -7.16 -16.25 4.62
C PRO A 9 -6.15 -15.20 5.12
N PRO A 10 -6.60 -14.03 5.60
CA PRO A 10 -5.73 -12.95 6.09
C PRO A 10 -5.02 -13.36 7.41
N ALA A 11 -4.15 -14.36 7.36
CA ALA A 11 -3.59 -15.06 8.52
C ALA A 11 -2.65 -14.16 9.35
N ASN A 12 -2.16 -13.08 8.76
CA ASN A 12 -1.26 -12.13 9.39
C ASN A 12 -1.93 -10.77 9.69
N SER A 13 -3.17 -10.57 9.25
CA SER A 13 -3.90 -9.33 9.50
C SER A 13 -4.32 -9.24 10.96
N PRO A 14 -4.14 -8.09 11.64
CA PRO A 14 -4.89 -7.82 12.85
C PRO A 14 -6.40 -7.97 12.61
N ALA A 15 -7.16 -8.27 13.67
CA ALA A 15 -8.62 -8.39 13.57
C ALA A 15 -9.30 -7.12 13.02
N VAL A 16 -8.70 -5.94 13.27
CA VAL A 16 -9.15 -4.62 12.79
C VAL A 16 -8.52 -4.21 11.45
N GLY A 17 -7.71 -5.07 10.84
CA GLY A 17 -6.97 -4.74 9.62
C GLY A 17 -7.85 -4.31 8.43
N PRO A 18 -8.96 -5.01 8.13
CA PRO A 18 -9.87 -4.61 7.05
C PRO A 18 -10.45 -3.20 7.24
N GLU A 19 -10.84 -2.85 8.46
CA GLU A 19 -11.35 -1.52 8.80
C GLU A 19 -10.28 -0.45 8.59
N LEU A 20 -9.04 -0.71 9.02
CA LEU A 20 -7.92 0.23 8.86
C LEU A 20 -7.56 0.46 7.38
N ILE A 21 -7.60 -0.59 6.55
CA ILE A 21 -7.42 -0.45 5.09
C ILE A 21 -8.52 0.45 4.52
N GLN A 22 -9.78 0.22 4.90
CA GLN A 22 -10.90 1.01 4.40
C GLN A 22 -10.80 2.48 4.82
N GLU A 23 -10.38 2.76 6.06
CA GLU A 23 -10.13 4.12 6.55
C GLU A 23 -9.00 4.80 5.76
N ALA A 24 -7.86 4.13 5.58
CA ALA A 24 -6.71 4.66 4.84
C ALA A 24 -7.06 4.94 3.36
N VAL A 25 -7.77 4.02 2.71
CA VAL A 25 -8.26 4.19 1.33
C VAL A 25 -9.22 5.39 1.25
N THR A 26 -10.06 5.61 2.26
CA THR A 26 -10.95 6.77 2.33
C THR A 26 -10.16 8.07 2.48
N ALA A 27 -9.14 8.08 3.35
CA ALA A 27 -8.29 9.25 3.57
C ALA A 27 -7.54 9.65 2.29
N ILE A 28 -6.92 8.68 1.59
CA ILE A 28 -6.18 8.97 0.35
C ILE A 28 -7.11 9.34 -0.81
N SER A 29 -8.29 8.72 -0.90
CA SER A 29 -9.36 9.12 -1.83
C SER A 29 -9.75 10.58 -1.65
N HIS A 30 -9.96 11.02 -0.40
CA HIS A 30 -10.30 12.41 -0.10
C HIS A 30 -9.15 13.38 -0.41
N ALA A 31 -7.91 13.03 -0.07
CA ALA A 31 -6.75 13.90 -0.28
C ALA A 31 -6.36 14.05 -1.77
N THR A 32 -6.54 13.00 -2.57
CA THR A 32 -6.20 13.00 -3.99
C THR A 32 -7.38 13.37 -4.89
N GLY A 33 -8.61 13.09 -4.47
CA GLY A 33 -9.80 13.12 -5.34
C GLY A 33 -9.92 11.90 -6.27
N LEU A 34 -9.03 10.92 -6.17
CA LEU A 34 -9.13 9.66 -6.92
C LEU A 34 -10.22 8.76 -6.34
N THR A 35 -10.91 8.03 -7.22
CA THR A 35 -11.91 7.03 -6.78
C THR A 35 -11.27 5.65 -6.71
N PHE A 36 -11.29 5.06 -5.52
CA PHE A 36 -10.86 3.68 -5.29
C PHE A 36 -12.08 2.76 -5.19
N VAL A 37 -12.03 1.64 -5.91
CA VAL A 37 -13.07 0.60 -5.88
C VAL A 37 -12.46 -0.64 -5.23
N ASN A 38 -13.13 -1.17 -4.22
CA ASN A 38 -12.74 -2.44 -3.62
C ASN A 38 -13.15 -3.59 -4.56
N ASP A 39 -12.16 -4.26 -5.14
CA ASP A 39 -12.34 -5.38 -6.06
C ASP A 39 -12.55 -6.74 -5.37
N GLY A 40 -12.59 -6.75 -4.04
CA GLY A 40 -12.73 -7.94 -3.20
C GLY A 40 -11.43 -8.69 -2.99
N ASP A 41 -11.52 -9.79 -2.25
CA ASP A 41 -10.36 -10.62 -1.92
C ASP A 41 -9.79 -11.34 -3.16
N THR A 42 -8.48 -11.53 -3.17
CA THR A 42 -7.77 -12.24 -4.23
C THR A 42 -6.82 -13.29 -3.65
N THR A 43 -6.57 -14.35 -4.40
CA THR A 43 -5.54 -15.35 -4.09
C THR A 43 -4.17 -15.02 -4.70
N GLU A 44 -4.03 -13.85 -5.33
CA GLU A 44 -2.74 -13.38 -5.82
C GLU A 44 -1.96 -12.77 -4.66
N ALA A 45 -0.77 -13.31 -4.39
CA ALA A 45 0.15 -12.73 -3.44
C ALA A 45 1.01 -11.64 -4.13
N PRO A 46 1.44 -10.60 -3.40
CA PRO A 46 2.43 -9.68 -3.89
C PRO A 46 3.71 -10.39 -4.36
N SER A 47 4.35 -9.84 -5.38
CA SER A 47 5.64 -10.34 -5.84
C SER A 47 6.43 -9.29 -6.61
N ALA A 48 7.75 -9.43 -6.61
CA ALA A 48 8.63 -8.63 -7.47
C ALA A 48 8.38 -8.85 -8.97
N GLY A 49 7.68 -9.91 -9.35
CA GLY A 49 7.29 -10.22 -10.73
C GLY A 49 5.84 -9.85 -11.06
N HIS A 50 5.17 -9.08 -10.20
CA HIS A 50 3.80 -8.63 -10.43
C HIS A 50 3.70 -7.94 -11.79
N ARG A 51 2.66 -8.26 -12.54
CA ARG A 51 2.42 -7.64 -13.85
C ARG A 51 1.19 -6.76 -13.72
N SER A 52 1.33 -5.52 -14.16
CA SER A 52 0.21 -4.58 -14.23
C SER A 52 -0.90 -5.04 -15.19
N TYR A 53 -0.60 -5.90 -16.17
CA TYR A 53 -1.62 -6.46 -17.08
C TYR A 53 -1.64 -7.99 -17.04
N GLN A 54 -2.75 -8.55 -16.58
CA GLN A 54 -2.96 -10.01 -16.41
C GLN A 54 -4.33 -10.42 -16.92
N LYS A 55 -4.48 -10.49 -18.25
CA LYS A 55 -5.77 -10.74 -18.91
C LYS A 55 -6.46 -12.03 -18.46
N ASP A 56 -5.70 -13.09 -18.23
CA ASP A 56 -6.24 -14.39 -17.81
C ASP A 56 -6.88 -14.36 -16.41
N ARG A 57 -6.46 -13.42 -15.56
CA ARG A 57 -6.93 -13.30 -14.17
C ARG A 57 -7.93 -12.16 -13.99
N TYR A 58 -7.62 -10.99 -14.52
CA TYR A 58 -8.38 -9.77 -14.28
C TYR A 58 -9.22 -9.32 -15.48
N GLY A 59 -9.10 -10.00 -16.63
CA GLY A 59 -9.79 -9.61 -17.86
C GLY A 59 -9.11 -8.44 -18.55
N ASP A 60 -9.88 -7.70 -19.36
CA ASP A 60 -9.35 -6.60 -20.19
C ASP A 60 -9.23 -5.30 -19.40
N ARG A 61 -8.43 -5.34 -18.33
CA ARG A 61 -8.16 -4.21 -17.43
C ARG A 61 -6.79 -4.38 -16.76
N TRP A 62 -6.29 -3.30 -16.18
CA TRP A 62 -5.12 -3.34 -15.32
C TRP A 62 -5.40 -4.19 -14.06
N ALA A 63 -4.38 -4.89 -13.58
CA ALA A 63 -4.42 -5.57 -12.29
C ALA A 63 -4.64 -4.53 -11.18
N PRO A 64 -5.46 -4.85 -10.17
CA PRO A 64 -5.73 -3.93 -9.07
C PRO A 64 -4.46 -3.66 -8.25
N VAL A 65 -4.51 -2.64 -7.39
CA VAL A 65 -3.53 -2.51 -6.31
C VAL A 65 -3.73 -3.67 -5.34
N LEU A 66 -2.68 -4.45 -5.10
CA LEU A 66 -2.72 -5.54 -4.12
C LEU A 66 -2.37 -5.01 -2.75
N ILE A 67 -3.11 -5.41 -1.72
CA ILE A 67 -2.79 -5.11 -0.32
C ILE A 67 -2.73 -6.44 0.42
N ALA A 68 -1.57 -6.77 1.01
CA ALA A 68 -1.38 -8.02 1.73
C ALA A 68 -0.72 -7.81 3.08
N TRP A 69 -1.11 -8.65 4.04
CA TRP A 69 -0.44 -8.75 5.34
C TRP A 69 0.51 -9.94 5.30
N GLU A 70 1.80 -9.68 5.49
CA GLU A 70 2.85 -10.67 5.33
C GLU A 70 3.74 -10.72 6.59
N THR A 71 4.39 -11.86 6.78
CA THR A 71 5.43 -12.10 7.78
C THR A 71 6.81 -11.90 7.17
N HIS A 72 7.85 -11.85 8.01
CA HIS A 72 9.25 -11.89 7.55
C HIS A 72 9.57 -13.12 6.67
N ALA A 73 8.89 -14.25 6.88
CA ALA A 73 9.12 -15.45 6.09
C ALA A 73 8.61 -15.31 4.65
N GLU A 74 7.56 -14.51 4.46
CA GLU A 74 6.95 -14.22 3.15
C GLU A 74 7.67 -13.04 2.48
N GLN A 75 8.02 -12.01 3.25
CA GLN A 75 8.79 -10.85 2.79
C GLN A 75 10.08 -10.66 3.61
N PRO A 76 11.23 -11.17 3.12
CA PRO A 76 12.51 -11.06 3.82
C PRO A 76 13.00 -9.63 4.07
N LYS A 77 12.52 -8.63 3.33
CA LYS A 77 12.82 -7.22 3.60
C LYS A 77 12.25 -6.72 4.93
N PHE A 78 11.21 -7.36 5.45
CA PHE A 78 10.67 -7.07 6.77
C PHE A 78 11.61 -7.58 7.84
N THR A 79 12.56 -6.77 8.25
CA THR A 79 13.45 -7.11 9.36
C THR A 79 12.69 -7.50 10.62
N ASN A 80 13.26 -8.48 11.33
CA ASN A 80 12.75 -8.92 12.62
C ASN A 80 12.95 -7.80 13.66
N PRO A 81 11.93 -7.40 14.44
CA PRO A 81 12.05 -6.40 15.51
C PRO A 81 13.13 -6.69 16.55
N ALA A 82 13.63 -7.93 16.63
CA ALA A 82 14.74 -8.30 17.50
C ALA A 82 16.14 -7.92 16.97
N GLN A 83 16.27 -7.40 15.73
CA GLN A 83 17.58 -7.25 15.07
C GLN A 83 17.83 -5.91 14.32
N GLY A 84 16.95 -4.90 14.41
CA GLY A 84 17.22 -3.58 13.82
C GLY A 84 15.97 -2.75 13.53
N GLU A 85 16.13 -1.70 12.70
CA GLU A 85 15.02 -0.92 12.13
C GLU A 85 14.01 -1.87 11.49
N THR A 86 12.74 -1.77 11.88
CA THR A 86 11.67 -2.65 11.37
C THR A 86 10.97 -1.97 10.21
N VAL A 87 11.07 -2.56 9.02
CA VAL A 87 10.25 -2.15 7.88
C VAL A 87 8.80 -2.56 8.18
N MET A 88 7.93 -1.56 8.34
CA MET A 88 6.52 -1.76 8.74
C MET A 88 5.62 -2.05 7.54
N GLY A 89 5.98 -1.55 6.36
CA GLY A 89 5.31 -1.82 5.11
C GLY A 89 6.20 -1.51 3.91
N LEU A 90 5.72 -1.89 2.73
CA LEU A 90 6.32 -1.56 1.44
C LEU A 90 5.20 -1.24 0.46
N GLY A 91 5.13 0.03 0.05
CA GLY A 91 4.26 0.53 -1.01
C GLY A 91 5.03 0.74 -2.30
N GLY A 92 4.43 0.34 -3.42
CA GLY A 92 5.04 0.50 -4.74
C GLY A 92 4.02 0.65 -5.84
N SER A 93 4.33 1.51 -6.80
CA SER A 93 3.51 1.78 -7.98
C SER A 93 4.03 1.02 -9.20
N GLU A 94 3.12 0.49 -10.02
CA GLU A 94 3.44 -0.03 -11.35
C GLU A 94 3.10 1.02 -12.41
N ALA A 95 4.11 1.43 -13.17
CA ALA A 95 3.96 2.45 -14.20
C ALA A 95 4.19 1.87 -15.60
N VAL A 96 3.39 2.33 -16.55
CA VAL A 96 3.54 2.01 -17.98
C VAL A 96 3.77 3.28 -18.78
N SER A 97 4.44 3.15 -19.92
CA SER A 97 4.61 4.21 -20.91
C SER A 97 4.25 3.66 -22.28
N PHE A 98 3.51 4.42 -23.08
CA PHE A 98 3.08 4.04 -24.42
C PHE A 98 3.60 5.04 -25.45
N GLY A 99 4.57 4.62 -26.27
CA GLY A 99 5.19 5.49 -27.27
C GLY A 99 5.99 6.62 -26.60
N ASN A 100 5.71 7.87 -26.97
CA ASN A 100 6.37 9.06 -26.42
C ASN A 100 5.58 9.72 -25.26
N THR A 101 4.62 9.03 -24.67
CA THR A 101 3.91 9.54 -23.49
C THR A 101 4.74 9.35 -22.22
N GLY A 102 4.56 10.24 -21.24
CA GLY A 102 5.11 10.06 -19.91
C GLY A 102 4.59 8.79 -19.22
N PHE A 103 5.19 8.44 -18.09
CA PHE A 103 4.75 7.31 -17.29
C PHE A 103 3.36 7.55 -16.69
N THR A 104 2.53 6.51 -16.68
CA THR A 104 1.22 6.49 -16.00
C THR A 104 1.19 5.33 -15.02
N TYR A 105 0.83 5.61 -13.77
CA TYR A 105 0.60 4.58 -12.76
C TYR A 105 -0.71 3.86 -13.03
N VAL A 106 -0.67 2.54 -13.09
CA VAL A 106 -1.81 1.70 -13.50
C VAL A 106 -2.11 0.56 -12.54
N SER A 107 -1.18 0.23 -11.65
CA SER A 107 -1.31 -0.82 -10.64
C SER A 107 -0.33 -0.53 -9.50
N GLY A 108 -0.23 -1.42 -8.53
CA GLY A 108 0.68 -1.29 -7.40
C GLY A 108 0.53 -2.40 -6.39
N GLN A 109 1.36 -2.35 -5.36
CA GLN A 109 1.37 -3.32 -4.28
C GLN A 109 1.64 -2.61 -2.95
N VAL A 110 0.96 -3.05 -1.90
CA VAL A 110 1.19 -2.68 -0.51
C VAL A 110 1.37 -3.97 0.28
N GLU A 111 2.58 -4.19 0.77
CA GLU A 111 2.93 -5.30 1.65
C GLU A 111 3.04 -4.77 3.07
N LEU A 112 2.29 -5.34 4.02
CA LEU A 112 2.21 -4.87 5.41
C LEU A 112 2.80 -5.91 6.35
N ASN A 113 3.75 -5.51 7.21
CA ASN A 113 4.38 -6.40 8.18
C ASN A 113 3.41 -6.70 9.33
N GLY A 114 2.57 -7.73 9.16
CA GLY A 114 1.47 -8.06 10.06
C GLY A 114 1.91 -8.20 11.53
N PRO A 115 2.91 -9.04 11.86
CA PRO A 115 3.38 -9.18 13.23
C PRO A 115 3.92 -7.87 13.85
N ALA A 116 4.57 -7.00 13.06
CA ALA A 116 5.07 -5.72 13.56
C ALA A 116 3.94 -4.72 13.78
N LEU A 117 2.99 -4.61 12.85
CA LEU A 117 1.84 -3.73 12.96
C LEU A 117 0.87 -4.16 14.07
N GLN A 118 0.78 -5.46 14.38
CA GLN A 118 0.06 -5.94 15.56
C GLN A 118 0.70 -5.45 16.87
N ARG A 119 2.04 -5.49 16.98
CA ARG A 119 2.75 -4.94 18.14
C ARG A 119 2.58 -3.42 18.23
N MET A 120 2.76 -2.72 17.12
CA MET A 120 2.52 -1.28 17.03
C MET A 120 1.10 -0.92 17.47
N SER A 121 0.08 -1.67 17.04
CA SER A 121 -1.29 -1.46 17.47
C SER A 121 -1.46 -1.58 18.99
N ALA A 122 -0.72 -2.47 19.64
CA ALA A 122 -0.79 -2.66 21.09
C ALA A 122 -0.03 -1.58 21.87
N GLU A 123 1.04 -1.01 21.28
CA GLU A 123 1.92 -0.04 21.92
C GLU A 123 1.52 1.42 21.67
N LEU A 124 1.13 1.74 20.42
CA LEU A 124 0.88 3.08 19.91
C LEU A 124 -0.58 3.29 19.46
N GLY A 125 -1.37 2.22 19.35
CA GLY A 125 -2.77 2.27 18.94
C GLY A 125 -2.98 2.05 17.44
N THR A 126 -4.24 1.82 17.05
CA THR A 126 -4.63 1.51 15.67
C THR A 126 -4.46 2.68 14.71
N GLU A 127 -4.51 3.92 15.21
CA GLU A 127 -4.29 5.11 14.39
C GLU A 127 -2.87 5.17 13.83
N GLN A 128 -1.87 4.71 14.59
CA GLN A 128 -0.49 4.62 14.11
C GLN A 128 -0.33 3.56 13.01
N VAL A 129 -1.05 2.43 13.14
CA VAL A 129 -1.08 1.40 12.08
C VAL A 129 -1.74 1.94 10.82
N ARG A 130 -2.85 2.68 10.95
CA ARG A 130 -3.49 3.35 9.80
C ARG A 130 -2.52 4.31 9.11
N ALA A 131 -1.74 5.07 9.86
CA ALA A 131 -0.74 5.99 9.32
C ALA A 131 0.32 5.28 8.46
N VAL A 132 0.73 4.06 8.84
CA VAL A 132 1.62 3.24 7.99
C VAL A 132 0.92 2.84 6.70
N ILE A 133 -0.34 2.39 6.76
CA ILE A 133 -1.09 2.03 5.54
C ILE A 133 -1.25 3.26 4.62
N GLU A 134 -1.51 4.43 5.20
CA GLU A 134 -1.59 5.71 4.48
C GLU A 134 -0.25 6.10 3.84
N HIS A 135 0.88 5.85 4.51
CA HIS A 135 2.23 6.03 3.95
C HIS A 135 2.46 5.17 2.72
N GLU A 136 2.20 3.86 2.83
CA GLU A 136 2.42 2.94 1.70
C GLU A 136 1.48 3.23 0.52
N LEU A 137 0.24 3.62 0.80
CA LEU A 137 -0.68 4.08 -0.25
C LEU A 137 -0.21 5.39 -0.89
N GLY A 138 0.44 6.27 -0.13
CA GLY A 138 1.13 7.46 -0.65
C GLY A 138 2.15 7.10 -1.74
N HIS A 139 2.97 6.07 -1.50
CA HIS A 139 3.88 5.55 -2.52
C HIS A 139 3.17 4.98 -3.74
N VAL A 140 2.08 4.24 -3.56
CA VAL A 140 1.29 3.68 -4.67
C VAL A 140 0.77 4.77 -5.60
N VAL A 141 0.33 5.91 -5.06
CA VAL A 141 -0.16 7.04 -5.88
C VAL A 141 0.95 7.97 -6.39
N GLY A 142 2.21 7.69 -6.05
CA GLY A 142 3.38 8.35 -6.61
C GLY A 142 4.05 9.41 -5.73
N LEU A 143 3.77 9.43 -4.42
CA LEU A 143 4.59 10.21 -3.48
C LEU A 143 5.90 9.49 -3.17
N ASP A 144 6.95 10.29 -2.98
CA ASP A 144 8.23 9.85 -2.47
C ASP A 144 8.41 10.36 -1.03
N HIS A 145 9.44 9.89 -0.35
CA HIS A 145 9.77 10.33 0.99
C HIS A 145 10.08 11.82 1.07
N VAL A 146 9.73 12.41 2.22
CA VAL A 146 10.11 13.76 2.59
C VAL A 146 10.82 13.75 3.94
N ASN A 147 11.90 14.52 4.06
CA ASN A 147 12.65 14.64 5.32
C ASN A 147 12.01 15.65 6.28
N ASP A 148 10.71 15.50 6.57
CA ASP A 148 9.96 16.31 7.54
C ASP A 148 9.21 15.38 8.51
N PRO A 149 9.55 15.35 9.81
CA PRO A 149 8.96 14.42 10.77
C PRO A 149 7.49 14.74 11.11
N SER A 150 6.94 15.84 10.61
CA SER A 150 5.51 16.17 10.77
C SER A 150 4.63 15.57 9.67
N GLN A 151 5.22 14.89 8.68
CA GLN A 151 4.54 14.32 7.53
C GLN A 151 4.47 12.80 7.66
N ILE A 152 3.37 12.20 7.21
CA ILE A 152 3.26 10.74 7.07
C ILE A 152 4.31 10.22 6.10
N MET A 153 4.62 10.93 5.01
CA MET A 153 5.66 10.50 4.06
C MET A 153 7.10 10.66 4.58
N ASN A 154 7.30 10.87 5.89
CA ASN A 154 8.63 10.73 6.48
C ASN A 154 9.08 9.25 6.45
N PRO A 155 10.33 8.94 6.04
CA PRO A 155 10.81 7.56 6.02
C PRO A 155 11.02 6.97 7.43
N SER A 156 11.10 7.83 8.45
CA SER A 156 11.22 7.43 9.85
C SER A 156 9.88 7.57 10.56
N GLU A 157 9.45 6.50 11.23
CA GLU A 157 8.25 6.52 12.06
C GLU A 157 8.37 7.59 13.14
N THR A 158 7.33 8.41 13.26
CA THR A 158 7.22 9.44 14.30
C THR A 158 5.93 9.21 15.09
N PRO A 159 6.01 8.73 16.34
CA PRO A 159 4.82 8.43 17.13
C PRO A 159 3.90 9.63 17.28
N GLY A 160 2.61 9.44 17.04
CA GLY A 160 1.59 10.48 17.13
C GLY A 160 1.35 11.28 15.85
N VAL A 161 2.13 11.03 14.79
CA VAL A 161 1.82 11.51 13.43
C VAL A 161 0.89 10.49 12.77
N VAL A 162 -0.41 10.73 12.89
CA VAL A 162 -1.47 9.77 12.51
C VAL A 162 -2.47 10.30 11.46
N SER A 163 -2.10 11.39 10.80
CA SER A 163 -2.88 12.02 9.74
C SER A 163 -1.95 12.77 8.78
N PHE A 164 -2.30 12.80 7.49
CA PHE A 164 -1.56 13.54 6.48
C PHE A 164 -1.27 14.98 6.91
N GLY A 165 0.00 15.36 6.86
CA GLY A 165 0.45 16.73 7.10
C GLY A 165 0.25 17.62 5.88
N ALA A 166 0.58 18.90 6.03
CA ALA A 166 0.38 19.88 4.95
C ALA A 166 1.21 19.57 3.68
N GLY A 167 2.41 19.01 3.84
CA GLY A 167 3.26 18.57 2.73
C GLY A 167 2.66 17.36 2.00
N ASP A 168 2.22 16.35 2.76
CA ASP A 168 1.53 15.18 2.22
C ASP A 168 0.30 15.60 1.41
N LEU A 169 -0.59 16.41 2.00
CA LEU A 169 -1.81 16.88 1.35
C LEU A 169 -1.53 17.68 0.07
N THR A 170 -0.45 18.48 0.06
CA THR A 170 -0.02 19.20 -1.14
C THR A 170 0.41 18.22 -2.23
N GLY A 171 1.21 17.21 -1.90
CA GLY A 171 1.62 16.17 -2.84
C GLY A 171 0.44 15.36 -3.36
N LEU A 172 -0.42 14.88 -2.46
CA LEU A 172 -1.61 14.08 -2.78
C LEU A 172 -2.57 14.86 -3.71
N SER A 173 -2.76 16.15 -3.46
CA SER A 173 -3.57 17.00 -4.33
C SER A 173 -2.96 17.14 -5.74
N LEU A 174 -1.63 17.21 -5.85
CA LEU A 174 -0.95 17.31 -7.14
C LEU A 174 -1.03 16.01 -7.94
N VAL A 175 -0.82 14.84 -7.32
CA VAL A 175 -0.93 13.55 -8.03
C VAL A 175 -2.36 13.31 -8.54
N GLY A 176 -3.37 13.73 -7.77
CA GLY A 176 -4.78 13.64 -8.16
C GLY A 176 -5.18 14.49 -9.35
N GLN A 177 -4.39 15.51 -9.70
CA GLN A 177 -4.60 16.36 -10.88
C GLN A 177 -4.04 15.74 -12.17
N GLY A 178 -3.45 14.54 -12.10
CA GLY A 178 -3.01 13.78 -13.26
C GLY A 178 -4.13 13.58 -14.27
N LYS A 179 -3.82 13.78 -15.56
CA LYS A 179 -4.81 13.56 -16.63
C LYS A 179 -5.12 12.08 -16.74
N CYS A 180 -6.41 11.73 -16.74
CA CYS A 180 -6.83 10.38 -17.14
C CYS A 180 -6.36 10.09 -18.57
N GLN A 181 -5.83 8.89 -18.78
CA GLN A 181 -5.35 8.41 -20.08
C GLN A 181 -6.27 7.26 -20.56
N PRO A 182 -7.44 7.55 -21.13
CA PRO A 182 -8.44 6.54 -21.48
C PRO A 182 -8.04 5.67 -22.69
N THR A 183 -6.91 5.97 -23.33
CA THR A 183 -6.38 5.26 -24.50
C THR A 183 -5.23 4.31 -24.14
N LEU A 184 -4.95 4.12 -22.84
CA LEU A 184 -4.03 3.09 -22.34
C LEU A 184 -4.69 1.71 -22.33
#